data_AF-A0A3S3RGG9-F1
#
_entry.id   AF-A0A3S3RGG9-F1
#
_cell.length_a   1.000
_cell.length_b   1.000
_cell.length_c   1.000
_cell.angle_alpha   90.00
_cell.angle_beta   90.00
_cell.angle_gamma   90.00
#
_symmetry.space_group_name_H-M   'P 1'
#
loop_
_entity.id
_entity.type
_entity.pdbx_description
1 polymer ?
#
loop_
_entity_poly.entity_id
_entity_poly.type
_entity_poly.pdbx_seq_one_letter_code
_entity_poly.pdbx_strand_id
1 'polypeptide(L)'
;MKALLCAKIFILISFAFGAFGSGKWDLDTIHGFHFHSYFFQRNENSTRTALLLKQEVEKLIREVPRGPHPIGSFMTCCNATSAKKSLDFFMKNRRSLSVLIHPLTRYEVLDHSERAAWIGQSLPLDLTALSEHLEHEPTCELDS
;
A
#
# COMPACT_ATOMS: atom_id res chain seq x y z
N MET A 1 39.05 -0.76 39.37
CA MET A 1 38.91 -0.69 37.90
C MET A 1 40.01 -1.53 37.24
N LYS A 2 39.69 -2.73 36.76
CA LYS A 2 40.52 -3.48 35.81
C LYS A 2 39.58 -4.18 34.84
N ALA A 3 39.72 -3.86 33.56
CA ALA A 3 38.82 -4.23 32.48
C ALA A 3 38.85 -5.74 32.21
N LEU A 4 37.68 -6.33 31.98
CA LEU A 4 37.54 -7.68 31.43
C LEU A 4 37.98 -7.68 29.97
N LEU A 5 38.98 -8.49 29.66
CA LEU A 5 39.46 -8.76 28.31
C LEU A 5 38.51 -9.79 27.66
N CYS A 6 37.68 -9.37 26.72
CA CYS A 6 36.85 -10.26 25.92
C CYS A 6 37.68 -10.82 24.75
N ALA A 7 37.96 -12.12 24.78
CA ALA A 7 38.67 -12.82 23.72
C ALA A 7 37.81 -12.90 22.45
N LYS A 8 38.29 -12.28 21.36
CA LYS A 8 37.66 -12.38 20.03
C LYS A 8 37.99 -13.73 19.41
N ILE A 9 37.00 -14.62 19.34
CA ILE A 9 37.06 -15.82 18.51
C ILE A 9 36.85 -15.37 17.06
N PHE A 10 37.89 -15.48 16.22
CA PHE A 10 37.77 -15.33 14.78
C PHE A 10 37.27 -16.65 14.18
N ILE A 11 35.98 -16.73 13.87
CA ILE A 11 35.44 -17.79 13.01
C ILE A 11 35.65 -17.32 11.56
N LEU A 12 36.58 -17.98 10.85
CA LEU A 12 36.75 -17.82 9.40
C LEU A 12 35.57 -18.50 8.69
N ILE A 13 34.49 -17.77 8.47
CA ILE A 13 33.43 -18.19 7.56
C ILE A 13 33.90 -17.85 6.15
N SER A 14 34.28 -18.87 5.36
CA SER A 14 34.45 -18.71 3.92
C SER A 14 33.08 -18.39 3.30
N PHE A 15 32.83 -17.11 3.02
CA PHE A 15 31.72 -16.72 2.17
C PHE A 15 32.11 -17.04 0.73
N ALA A 16 31.56 -18.13 0.20
CA ALA A 16 31.41 -18.27 -1.23
C ALA A 16 30.54 -17.09 -1.69
N PHE A 17 31.16 -16.11 -2.36
CA PHE A 17 30.43 -15.09 -3.11
C PHE A 17 29.73 -15.80 -4.28
N GLY A 18 28.55 -16.36 -4.00
CA GLY A 18 27.59 -16.66 -5.04
C GLY A 18 27.31 -15.36 -5.78
N ALA A 19 27.38 -15.40 -7.11
CA ALA A 19 27.06 -14.27 -7.96
C ALA A 19 25.61 -13.83 -7.67
N PHE A 20 25.43 -12.83 -6.81
CA PHE A 20 24.19 -12.09 -6.72
C PHE A 20 24.01 -11.44 -8.08
N GLY A 21 22.94 -11.84 -8.78
CA GLY A 21 22.57 -11.24 -10.06
C GLY A 21 22.59 -9.72 -9.94
N SER A 22 23.02 -9.04 -11.00
CA SER A 22 22.96 -7.59 -11.11
C SER A 22 21.49 -7.15 -11.15
N GLY A 23 20.80 -7.23 -10.02
CA GLY A 23 19.44 -6.74 -9.85
C GLY A 23 19.49 -5.24 -9.98
N LYS A 24 19.08 -4.73 -11.14
CA LYS A 24 18.87 -3.28 -11.31
C LYS A 24 17.75 -2.89 -10.34
N TRP A 25 18.00 -1.85 -9.55
CA TRP A 25 16.98 -1.26 -8.69
C TRP A 25 15.87 -0.67 -9.55
N ASP A 26 14.65 -0.76 -9.03
CA ASP A 26 13.51 -0.02 -9.57
C ASP A 26 13.70 1.48 -9.27
N LEU A 27 13.74 2.30 -10.32
CA LEU A 27 13.98 3.74 -10.24
C LEU A 27 12.76 4.54 -10.72
N ASP A 28 11.61 3.89 -10.88
CA ASP A 28 10.38 4.56 -11.29
C ASP A 28 9.99 5.64 -10.27
N THR A 29 9.53 6.78 -10.79
CA THR A 29 9.06 7.88 -9.95
C THR A 29 7.68 7.53 -9.41
N ILE A 30 7.51 7.59 -8.09
CA ILE A 30 6.19 7.47 -7.46
C ILE A 30 5.57 8.85 -7.39
N HIS A 31 4.47 9.05 -8.12
CA HIS A 31 3.77 10.34 -8.19
C HIS A 31 2.84 10.58 -6.99
N GLY A 32 2.31 9.50 -6.43
CA GLY A 32 1.39 9.52 -5.30
C GLY A 32 1.09 8.13 -4.78
N PHE A 33 0.10 8.07 -3.90
CA PHE A 33 -0.38 6.81 -3.32
C PHE A 33 -1.90 6.82 -3.26
N HIS A 34 -2.49 5.67 -3.57
CA HIS A 34 -3.88 5.37 -3.27
C HIS A 34 -3.98 4.57 -1.97
N PHE A 35 -5.02 4.88 -1.20
CA PHE A 35 -5.44 4.19 -0.01
C PHE A 35 -6.88 3.73 -0.22
N HIS A 36 -7.10 2.43 -0.43
CA HIS A 36 -8.43 1.86 -0.58
C HIS A 36 -8.86 1.22 0.73
N SER A 37 -9.82 1.84 1.40
CA SER A 37 -10.40 1.32 2.64
C SER A 37 -11.56 0.39 2.30
N TYR A 38 -11.47 -0.87 2.69
CA TYR A 38 -12.46 -1.91 2.38
C TYR A 38 -13.46 -2.15 3.51
N PHE A 39 -14.69 -2.45 3.13
CA PHE A 39 -15.76 -2.81 4.05
C PHE A 39 -16.70 -3.86 3.44
N PHE A 40 -17.32 -4.66 4.30
CA PHE A 40 -18.30 -5.66 3.89
C PHE A 40 -19.69 -5.02 3.84
N GLN A 41 -20.25 -4.88 2.64
CA GLN A 41 -21.46 -4.07 2.43
C GLN A 41 -22.73 -4.67 3.05
N ARG A 42 -22.73 -5.99 3.30
CA ARG A 42 -23.81 -6.68 4.02
C ARG A 42 -23.61 -6.74 5.53
N ASN A 43 -22.56 -6.08 6.05
CA ASN A 43 -22.29 -5.97 7.47
C ASN A 43 -22.49 -4.52 7.90
N GLU A 44 -23.54 -4.27 8.69
CA GLU A 44 -23.93 -2.92 9.13
C GLU A 44 -22.82 -2.22 9.92
N ASN A 45 -22.11 -2.95 10.80
CA ASN A 45 -21.02 -2.37 11.59
C ASN A 45 -19.81 -2.01 10.71
N SER A 46 -19.46 -2.86 9.75
CA SER A 46 -18.40 -2.59 8.78
C SER A 46 -18.73 -1.37 7.93
N THR A 47 -19.97 -1.29 7.44
CA THR A 47 -20.47 -0.17 6.64
C THR A 47 -20.50 1.14 7.45
N ARG A 48 -21.01 1.10 8.69
CA ARG A 48 -21.00 2.25 9.60
C ARG A 48 -19.57 2.75 9.87
N THR A 49 -18.64 1.82 10.09
CA THR A 49 -17.23 2.16 10.32
C THR A 49 -16.62 2.84 9.09
N ALA A 50 -16.91 2.34 7.88
CA ALA A 50 -16.48 2.95 6.63
C ALA A 50 -17.05 4.35 6.43
N LEU A 51 -18.35 4.54 6.73
CA LEU A 51 -19.01 5.84 6.65
C LEU A 51 -18.39 6.88 7.59
N LEU A 52 -18.08 6.49 8.84
CA LEU A 52 -17.41 7.37 9.79
C LEU A 52 -16.01 7.77 9.31
N LEU A 53 -15.21 6.80 8.86
CA LEU A 53 -13.86 7.11 8.37
C LEU A 53 -13.89 7.98 7.12
N LYS A 54 -14.83 7.74 6.21
CA LYS A 54 -15.05 8.52 4.99
C LYS A 54 -15.37 9.98 5.29
N GLN A 55 -16.22 10.24 6.30
CA GLN A 55 -16.57 11.61 6.71
C GLN A 55 -15.33 12.40 7.14
N GLU A 56 -14.37 11.77 7.82
CA GLU A 56 -13.12 12.40 8.25
C GLU A 56 -12.16 12.71 7.09
N VAL A 57 -12.26 12.00 5.96
CA VAL A 57 -11.33 12.14 4.81
C VAL A 57 -11.98 12.79 3.59
N GLU A 58 -13.25 13.22 3.68
CA GLU A 58 -14.00 13.94 2.64
C GLU A 58 -13.99 13.27 1.25
N LYS A 59 -14.19 11.94 1.18
CA LYS A 59 -14.24 11.18 -0.10
C LYS A 59 -15.62 10.61 -0.41
N LEU A 60 -15.85 10.11 -1.63
CA LEU A 60 -17.06 9.39 -2.04
C LEU A 60 -16.94 7.88 -1.73
N ILE A 61 -18.04 7.21 -1.33
CA ILE A 61 -18.06 5.74 -1.12
C ILE A 61 -18.52 5.08 -2.40
N ARG A 62 -17.87 3.99 -2.78
CA ARG A 62 -18.41 3.05 -3.75
C ARG A 62 -18.93 1.83 -2.98
N GLU A 63 -20.24 1.63 -3.04
CA GLU A 63 -20.90 0.50 -2.37
C GLU A 63 -20.80 -0.81 -3.18
N VAL A 64 -20.36 -0.72 -4.44
CA VAL A 64 -20.20 -1.87 -5.32
C VAL A 64 -18.73 -2.14 -5.62
N PRO A 65 -18.31 -3.42 -5.69
CA PRO A 65 -17.01 -3.81 -6.22
C PRO A 65 -16.79 -3.18 -7.60
N ARG A 66 -15.62 -2.62 -7.85
CA ARG A 66 -15.26 -1.99 -9.12
C ARG A 66 -13.75 -2.14 -9.36
N GLY A 67 -13.35 -2.32 -10.61
CA GLY A 67 -11.95 -2.53 -10.95
C GLY A 67 -11.40 -3.77 -10.23
N PRO A 68 -10.21 -3.70 -9.62
CA PRO A 68 -9.60 -4.87 -8.98
C PRO A 68 -10.14 -5.17 -7.57
N HIS A 69 -11.07 -4.35 -7.08
CA HIS A 69 -11.51 -4.35 -5.68
C HIS A 69 -12.64 -5.37 -5.46
N PRO A 70 -12.44 -6.41 -4.63
CA PRO A 70 -13.37 -7.53 -4.52
C PRO A 70 -14.64 -7.23 -3.71
N ILE A 71 -14.60 -6.21 -2.84
CA ILE A 71 -15.72 -5.78 -1.99
C ILE A 71 -15.82 -4.25 -2.01
N GLY A 72 -16.80 -3.70 -1.29
CA GLY A 72 -17.02 -2.26 -1.20
C GLY A 72 -15.79 -1.55 -0.69
N SER A 73 -15.43 -0.44 -1.34
CA SER A 73 -14.27 0.36 -0.96
C SER A 73 -14.49 1.84 -1.21
N PHE A 74 -13.67 2.65 -0.56
CA PHE A 74 -13.48 4.04 -0.95
C PHE A 74 -11.99 4.35 -1.01
N MET A 75 -11.65 5.25 -1.94
CA MET A 75 -10.28 5.61 -2.24
C MET A 75 -9.96 6.99 -1.68
N THR A 76 -8.83 7.10 -1.00
CA THR A 76 -8.15 8.36 -0.72
C THR A 76 -6.86 8.41 -1.54
N CYS A 77 -6.61 9.52 -2.23
CA CYS A 77 -5.37 9.77 -2.95
C CYS A 77 -4.55 10.83 -2.21
N CYS A 78 -3.23 10.67 -2.16
CA CYS A 78 -2.33 11.74 -1.76
C CYS A 78 -1.04 11.74 -2.56
N ASN A 79 -0.48 12.93 -2.80
CA ASN A 79 0.83 13.09 -3.42
C ASN A 79 1.92 12.41 -2.58
N ALA A 80 3.04 12.02 -3.20
CA ALA A 80 4.12 11.30 -2.54
C ALA A 80 4.64 11.99 -1.26
N THR A 81 4.67 13.33 -1.24
CA THR A 81 5.09 14.13 -0.07
C THR A 81 4.16 13.99 1.15
N SER A 82 2.89 13.62 0.93
CA SER A 82 1.90 13.43 1.98
C SER A 82 1.75 11.98 2.44
N ALA A 83 2.45 11.03 1.80
CA ALA A 83 2.32 9.59 2.04
C ALA A 83 2.51 9.22 3.52
N LYS A 84 3.53 9.79 4.19
CA LYS A 84 3.77 9.54 5.62
C LYS A 84 2.59 9.99 6.48
N LYS A 85 2.05 11.18 6.23
CA LYS A 85 0.92 11.73 7.01
C LYS A 85 -0.33 10.87 6.82
N SER A 86 -0.59 10.41 5.60
CA SER A 86 -1.69 9.49 5.29
C SER A 86 -1.51 8.15 5.99
N LEU A 87 -0.30 7.58 5.95
CA LEU A 87 0.01 6.34 6.64
C LEU A 87 -0.21 6.46 8.15
N ASP A 88 0.31 7.52 8.79
CA ASP A 88 0.13 7.80 10.21
C ASP A 88 -1.37 7.88 10.57
N PHE A 89 -2.17 8.54 9.74
CA PHE A 89 -3.62 8.64 9.93
C PHE A 89 -4.31 7.28 9.86
N PHE A 90 -4.09 6.50 8.80
CA PHE A 90 -4.78 5.21 8.65
C PHE A 90 -4.33 4.17 9.68
N MET A 91 -3.06 4.16 10.07
CA MET A 91 -2.57 3.30 11.15
C MET A 91 -3.31 3.55 12.47
N LYS A 92 -3.66 4.81 12.76
CA LYS A 92 -4.33 5.19 14.01
C LYS A 92 -5.85 5.11 13.94
N ASN A 93 -6.44 5.40 12.78
CA ASN A 93 -7.86 5.74 12.69
C ASN A 93 -8.71 4.77 11.87
N ARG A 94 -8.12 3.81 11.13
CA ARG A 94 -8.90 2.90 10.25
C ARG A 94 -9.86 1.95 10.97
N ARG A 95 -9.77 1.87 12.30
CA ARG A 95 -10.54 0.93 13.14
C ARG A 95 -10.37 -0.50 12.61
N SER A 96 -11.47 -1.21 12.32
CA SER A 96 -11.46 -2.58 11.83
C SER A 96 -11.31 -2.73 10.30
N LEU A 97 -11.27 -1.64 9.54
CA LEU A 97 -11.22 -1.69 8.07
C LEU A 97 -9.84 -2.10 7.58
N SER A 98 -9.77 -2.95 6.56
CA SER A 98 -8.52 -3.19 5.83
C SER A 98 -8.25 -2.07 4.85
N VAL A 99 -6.98 -1.67 4.70
CA VAL A 99 -6.58 -0.61 3.78
C VAL A 99 -5.49 -1.13 2.86
N LEU A 100 -5.77 -1.20 1.55
CA LEU A 100 -4.75 -1.39 0.52
C LEU A 100 -4.07 -0.06 0.26
N ILE A 101 -2.75 -0.07 0.21
CA ILE A 101 -1.91 1.05 -0.17
C ILE A 101 -1.15 0.63 -1.41
N HIS A 102 -1.19 1.43 -2.47
CA HIS A 102 -0.31 1.20 -3.61
C HIS A 102 0.27 2.52 -4.13
N PRO A 103 1.50 2.51 -4.66
CA PRO A 103 2.06 3.67 -5.33
C PRO A 103 1.31 3.97 -6.63
N LEU A 104 1.54 5.16 -7.16
CA LEU A 104 1.09 5.60 -8.46
C LEU A 104 2.29 5.78 -9.39
N THR A 105 2.49 4.80 -10.25
CA THR A 105 3.39 4.80 -11.39
C THR A 105 2.60 4.40 -12.64
N ARG A 106 3.22 4.45 -13.82
CA ARG A 106 2.60 3.93 -15.04
C ARG A 106 2.35 2.41 -15.08
N TYR A 107 2.80 1.64 -14.08
CA TYR A 107 2.69 0.17 -14.07
C TYR A 107 1.59 -0.30 -13.13
N GLU A 108 0.33 -0.11 -13.54
CA GLU A 108 -0.84 -0.25 -12.65
C GLU A 108 -0.98 -1.67 -12.06
N VAL A 109 -0.78 -2.73 -12.84
CA VAL A 109 -0.78 -4.12 -12.31
C VAL A 109 0.30 -4.33 -11.26
N LEU A 110 1.52 -3.84 -11.51
CA LEU A 110 2.66 -3.99 -10.60
C LEU A 110 2.44 -3.19 -9.31
N ASP A 111 1.85 -2.01 -9.43
CA ASP A 111 1.49 -1.14 -8.30
C ASP A 111 0.45 -1.83 -7.40
N HIS A 112 -0.59 -2.44 -7.98
CA HIS A 112 -1.64 -3.13 -7.22
C HIS A 112 -1.24 -4.53 -6.70
N SER A 113 -0.12 -5.08 -7.16
CA SER A 113 0.35 -6.42 -6.79
C SER A 113 1.61 -6.37 -5.91
N GLU A 114 2.79 -6.42 -6.52
CA GLU A 114 4.07 -6.60 -5.82
C GLU A 114 4.48 -5.37 -5.03
N ARG A 115 4.14 -4.17 -5.51
CA ARG A 115 4.46 -2.90 -4.83
C ARG A 115 3.39 -2.48 -3.82
N ALA A 116 2.30 -3.23 -3.71
CA ALA A 116 1.21 -2.92 -2.78
C ALA A 116 1.57 -3.29 -1.34
N ALA A 117 1.02 -2.54 -0.40
CA ALA A 117 1.07 -2.80 1.03
C ALA A 117 -0.33 -2.80 1.64
N TRP A 118 -0.47 -3.38 2.82
CA TRP A 118 -1.73 -3.46 3.53
C TRP A 118 -1.61 -3.01 4.98
N ILE A 119 -2.61 -2.26 5.46
CA ILE A 119 -2.85 -2.09 6.90
C ILE A 119 -4.09 -2.89 7.27
N GLY A 120 -3.92 -3.94 8.08
CA GLY A 120 -4.99 -4.88 8.41
C GLY A 120 -4.87 -6.18 7.61
N GLN A 121 -5.99 -6.84 7.35
CA GLN A 121 -6.02 -8.10 6.59
C GLN A 121 -6.03 -7.80 5.09
N SER A 122 -5.15 -8.45 4.33
CA SER A 122 -5.17 -8.34 2.87
C SER A 122 -6.40 -9.04 2.27
N LEU A 123 -6.81 -8.58 1.10
CA LEU A 123 -7.85 -9.22 0.30
C LEU A 123 -7.26 -9.61 -1.06
N PRO A 124 -7.70 -10.72 -1.66
CA PRO A 124 -7.30 -11.07 -3.02
C PRO A 124 -7.92 -10.06 -4.00
N LEU A 125 -7.08 -9.42 -4.81
CA LEU A 125 -7.51 -8.51 -5.87
C LEU A 125 -7.67 -9.26 -7.18
N ASP A 126 -8.66 -8.87 -7.98
CA ASP A 126 -8.80 -9.33 -9.36
C ASP A 126 -8.06 -8.38 -10.31
N LEU A 127 -6.80 -8.68 -10.58
CA LEU A 127 -5.94 -7.81 -11.39
C LEU A 127 -6.31 -7.80 -12.89
N THR A 128 -7.22 -8.68 -13.33
CA THR A 128 -7.62 -8.76 -14.75
C THR A 128 -8.37 -7.51 -15.24
N ALA A 129 -8.88 -6.71 -14.31
CA ALA A 129 -9.54 -5.43 -14.59
C ALA A 129 -8.56 -4.25 -14.79
N LEU A 130 -7.25 -4.47 -14.65
CA LEU A 130 -6.21 -3.44 -14.71
C LEU A 130 -5.44 -3.48 -16.03
N SER A 131 -4.83 -2.35 -16.39
CA SER A 131 -3.91 -2.27 -17.52
C SER A 131 -2.48 -2.56 -17.05
N GLU A 132 -1.68 -3.26 -17.85
CA GLU A 132 -0.26 -3.45 -17.51
C GLU A 132 0.50 -2.12 -17.49
N HIS A 133 0.15 -1.21 -18.41
CA HIS A 133 0.74 0.10 -18.55
C HIS A 133 -0.32 1.18 -18.78
N LEU A 134 -0.20 2.29 -18.07
CA LEU A 134 -0.98 3.50 -18.32
C LEU A 134 -0.32 4.33 -19.43
N GLU A 135 -1.14 4.94 -20.29
CA GLU A 135 -0.66 5.86 -21.34
C GLU A 135 -0.16 7.18 -20.76
N HIS A 136 -0.73 7.60 -19.62
CA HIS A 136 -0.42 8.85 -18.94
C HIS A 136 0.02 8.56 -17.50
N GLU A 137 0.90 9.40 -16.95
CA GLU A 137 1.33 9.27 -15.57
C GLU A 137 0.15 9.53 -14.62
N PRO A 138 -0.16 8.60 -13.70
CA PRO A 138 -1.26 8.79 -12.77
C PRO A 138 -0.95 9.91 -11.78
N THR A 139 -1.93 10.78 -11.55
CA THR A 139 -1.83 11.85 -10.54
C THR A 139 -2.94 11.70 -9.50
N CYS A 140 -2.78 12.40 -8.38
CA CYS A 140 -3.82 12.49 -7.34
C CYS A 140 -4.80 13.64 -7.54
N GLU A 141 -4.87 14.18 -8.75
CA GLU A 141 -5.94 15.10 -9.10
C GLU A 141 -7.23 14.30 -9.16
N LEU A 142 -8.20 14.67 -8.32
CA LEU A 142 -9.53 14.07 -8.40
C LEU A 142 -10.07 14.42 -9.78
N ASP A 143 -10.20 13.43 -10.66
CA ASP A 143 -11.07 13.57 -11.84
C ASP A 143 -12.45 13.98 -11.31
N SER A 144 -12.73 15.28 -11.43
CA SER A 144 -13.95 15.95 -10.96
C SER A 144 -15.15 15.53 -11.77
#